data_AF-A0A1F9ZMQ9-F1
#
_entry.id   AF-A0A1F9ZMQ9-F1
#
_cell.length_a   1.000
_cell.length_b   1.000
_cell.length_c   1.000
_cell.angle_alpha   90.00
_cell.angle_beta   90.00
_cell.angle_gamma   90.00
#
_symmetry.space_group_name_H-M   'P 1'
#
loop_
_entity.id
_entity.type
_entity.pdbx_description
1 polymer ?
#
loop_
_entity_poly.entity_id
_entity_poly.type
_entity_poly.pdbx_seq_one_letter_code
_entity_poly.pdbx_strand_id
1 'polypeptide(L)' 'MELTSKFEYKKGRVMALSFELGGEALEDIRGAVAGVVKDGCGYFTYRVKLSDHNQQRALLEKILRLLSKT' A
#
# COMPACT_ATOMS: atom_id res chain seq x y z
N MET A 1 -4.78 -0.57 -2.71
CA MET A 1 -3.84 0.55 -2.68
C MET A 1 -2.94 0.42 -3.90
N GLU A 2 -2.89 1.45 -4.73
CA GLU A 2 -2.09 1.49 -5.95
C GLU A 2 -1.01 2.56 -5.78
N LEU A 3 0.25 2.18 -5.93
CA LEU A 3 1.39 3.09 -5.87
C LEU A 3 1.88 3.30 -7.29
N THR A 4 2.10 4.56 -7.71
CA THR A 4 2.64 4.90 -9.03
C THR A 4 4.04 5.46 -8.87
N SER A 5 5.02 4.90 -9.59
CA SER A 5 6.43 5.35 -9.55
C SER A 5 7.09 5.29 -10.92
N LYS A 6 8.08 6.15 -11.17
CA LYS A 6 8.98 6.02 -12.33
C LYS A 6 10.08 4.99 -12.13
N PHE A 7 10.31 4.58 -10.88
CA PHE A 7 11.27 3.53 -10.55
C PHE A 7 10.61 2.18 -10.66
N GLU A 8 11.31 1.22 -11.25
CA GLU A 8 10.87 -0.18 -11.33
C GLU A 8 11.23 -0.94 -10.04
N TYR A 9 10.22 -1.47 -9.35
CA TYR A 9 10.41 -2.40 -8.23
C TYR A 9 10.00 -3.81 -8.66
N LYS A 10 10.92 -4.76 -8.50
CA LYS A 10 10.67 -6.16 -8.87
C LYS A 10 9.70 -6.83 -7.90
N LYS A 11 8.94 -7.81 -8.42
CA LYS A 11 8.08 -8.69 -7.60
C LYS A 11 8.87 -9.30 -6.43
N GLY A 12 8.25 -9.35 -5.25
CA GLY A 12 8.86 -9.85 -4.02
C GLY A 12 9.71 -8.81 -3.27
N ARG A 13 10.01 -7.65 -3.87
CA ARG A 13 10.68 -6.56 -3.15
C ARG A 13 9.77 -6.05 -2.04
N VAL A 14 10.31 -5.97 -0.82
CA VAL A 14 9.64 -5.33 0.31
C VAL A 14 9.81 -3.81 0.20
N MET A 15 8.70 -3.11 0.40
CA MET A 15 8.62 -1.66 0.44
C MET A 15 8.01 -1.23 1.76
N ALA A 16 8.53 -0.15 2.34
CA ALA A 16 7.86 0.60 3.40
C ALA A 16 7.01 1.71 2.75
N LEU A 17 5.75 1.78 3.12
CA LEU A 17 4.77 2.71 2.59
C LEU A 17 4.39 3.70 3.69
N SER A 18 4.29 4.96 3.33
CA SER A 18 3.66 6.00 4.14
C SER A 18 2.53 6.62 3.33
N PHE A 19 1.35 6.74 3.92
CA PHE A 19 0.15 7.26 3.26
C PHE A 19 -0.85 7.81 4.28
N GLU A 20 -1.75 8.67 3.83
CA GLU A 20 -2.84 9.18 4.65
C GLU A 20 -4.09 8.31 4.51
N LEU A 21 -4.76 8.02 5.63
CA LEU A 21 -6.05 7.33 5.65
C LEU A 21 -6.96 7.95 6.70
N GLY A 22 -8.02 8.63 6.23
CA GLY A 22 -9.03 9.24 7.09
C GLY A 22 -8.50 10.41 7.94
N GLY A 23 -7.62 11.26 7.38
CA GLY A 23 -7.03 12.40 8.07
C GLY A 23 -5.84 12.06 8.98
N GLU A 24 -5.42 10.80 9.02
CA GLU A 24 -4.29 10.35 9.82
C GLU A 24 -3.19 9.78 8.93
N ALA A 25 -1.95 10.22 9.18
CA ALA A 25 -0.76 9.67 8.54
C ALA A 25 -0.46 8.28 9.12
N LEU A 26 -0.26 7.30 8.21
CA LEU A 26 0.24 5.98 8.52
C LEU A 26 1.64 5.87 7.92
N GLU A 27 2.60 5.43 8.75
CA GLU A 27 4.02 5.35 8.39
C GLU A 27 4.56 3.93 8.60
N ASP A 28 5.63 3.59 7.88
CA ASP A 28 6.32 2.29 7.95
C ASP A 28 5.40 1.07 7.77
N ILE A 29 4.40 1.19 6.90
CA ILE A 29 3.54 0.07 6.52
C ILE A 29 4.29 -0.79 5.50
N ARG A 30 4.65 -2.02 5.88
CA ARG A 30 5.54 -2.85 5.06
C ARG A 30 4.77 -3.88 4.25
N GLY A 31 5.11 -4.00 2.98
CA GLY A 31 4.54 -5.01 2.12
C GLY A 31 5.43 -5.38 0.95
N ALA A 32 5.18 -6.57 0.40
CA ALA A 32 5.90 -7.07 -0.76
C ALA A 32 5.15 -6.73 -2.05
N VAL A 33 5.88 -6.35 -3.10
CA VAL A 33 5.33 -6.19 -4.44
C VAL A 33 4.78 -7.53 -4.94
N ALA A 34 3.46 -7.59 -5.13
CA ALA A 34 2.75 -8.77 -5.62
C ALA A 34 2.53 -8.72 -7.15
N GLY A 35 2.42 -7.52 -7.71
CA GLY A 35 2.25 -7.28 -9.15
C GLY A 35 2.69 -5.88 -9.56
N VAL A 36 3.05 -5.75 -10.83
CA VAL A 36 3.54 -4.52 -11.45
C VAL A 36 2.87 -4.37 -12.82
N VAL A 37 2.37 -3.19 -13.13
CA VAL A 37 1.86 -2.83 -14.45
C VAL A 37 2.57 -1.57 -14.90
N LYS A 38 3.15 -1.56 -16.10
CA LYS A 38 3.76 -0.37 -16.69
C LYS A 38 2.75 0.30 -17.63
N ASP A 39 2.57 1.61 -17.51
CA ASP A 39 1.72 2.38 -18.41
C ASP A 39 2.50 2.89 -19.64
N GLY A 40 1.76 3.42 -20.63
CA GLY A 40 2.32 4.00 -21.86
C GLY A 40 3.14 5.27 -21.64
N CYS A 41 3.04 5.89 -20.45
CA CYS A 41 3.78 7.07 -20.05
C CYS A 41 5.10 6.73 -19.31
N GLY A 42 5.38 5.44 -19.12
CA GLY A 42 6.60 4.96 -18.48
C GLY A 42 6.54 4.90 -16.95
N TYR A 43 5.36 5.05 -16.36
CA TYR A 43 5.16 4.83 -14.92
C TYR A 43 4.77 3.38 -14.63
N PHE A 44 5.07 2.95 -13.42
CA PHE A 44 4.75 1.63 -12.91
C PHE A 44 3.73 1.74 -11.78
N THR A 45 2.64 1.00 -11.89
CA THR A 45 1.63 0.80 -10.86
C THR A 45 1.89 -0.51 -10.12
N TYR A 46 1.94 -0.44 -8.80
CA TYR A 46 2.24 -1.59 -7.94
C TYR A 46 1.01 -2.06 -7.17
N ARG A 47 0.82 -3.38 -7.17
CA ARG A 47 -0.01 -4.06 -6.17
C ARG A 47 0.89 -4.56 -5.05
N VAL A 48 0.67 -4.07 -3.83
CA VAL A 48 1.44 -4.46 -2.65
C VAL A 48 0.61 -5.38 -1.75
N LYS A 49 1.22 -6.47 -1.28
CA LYS A 49 0.64 -7.36 -0.28
C LYS A 49 1.31 -7.11 1.07
N LEU A 50 0.53 -6.69 2.07
CA LEU A 50 1.01 -6.59 3.44
C LEU A 50 1.37 -7.99 3.95
N SER A 51 2.57 -8.16 4.49
CA SER A 51 3.04 -9.45 5.00
C SER A 51 2.84 -9.62 6.50
N ASP A 52 2.68 -8.52 7.24
CA ASP A 52 2.51 -8.52 8.68
C ASP A 52 1.02 -8.60 9.07
N HIS A 53 0.64 -9.65 9.81
CA HIS A 53 -0.73 -9.87 10.27
C HIS A 53 -1.24 -8.81 11.24
N ASN A 54 -0.37 -8.25 12.09
CA ASN A 54 -0.72 -7.17 13.01
C ASN A 54 -0.99 -5.88 12.23
N GLN A 55 -0.16 -5.57 11.22
CA GLN A 55 -0.40 -4.41 10.35
C GLN A 55 -1.70 -4.56 9.55
N GLN A 56 -1.97 -5.76 9.00
CA GLN A 56 -3.23 -6.04 8.31
C GLN A 56 -4.44 -5.81 9.20
N ARG A 57 -4.41 -6.36 10.42
CA ARG A 57 -5.51 -6.23 11.39
C ARG A 57 -5.73 -4.77 11.80
N ALA A 58 -4.66 -4.05 12.16
CA ALA A 58 -4.75 -2.65 12.54
C ALA A 58 -5.33 -1.79 11.42
N LEU A 59 -4.89 -2.02 10.17
CA LEU A 59 -5.40 -1.29 9.01
C LEU A 59 -6.88 -1.61 8.76
N LEU A 60 -7.28 -2.88 8.86
CA LEU A 60 -8.68 -3.30 8.70
C LEU A 60 -9.58 -2.68 9.78
N GLU A 61 -9.19 -2.77 11.05
CA GLU A 61 -9.93 -2.17 12.16
C GLU A 61 -10.09 -0.65 11.96
N LYS A 62 -9.06 0.03 11.43
CA LYS A 62 -9.14 1.45 11.11
C LYS A 62 -10.11 1.76 9.98
N ILE A 63 -10.05 1.00 8.88
CA ILE A 63 -10.99 1.15 7.76
C ILE A 63 -12.43 0.96 8.25
N LEU A 64 -12.68 -0.08 9.06
CA LEU A 64 -14.01 -0.33 9.63
C LEU A 64 -14.51 0.83 10.49
N ARG A 65 -13.65 1.41 11.34
CA ARG A 65 -14.00 2.59 12.16
C ARG A 65 -14.32 3.82 11.31
N LEU A 66 -13.61 4.02 10.21
CA LEU A 66 -13.89 5.13 9.29
C LEU A 66 -15.23 4.95 8.59
N LEU A 67 -15.53 3.73 8.13
CA LEU A 67 -16.80 3.39 7.49
C LEU A 67 -18.00 3.51 8.44
N SER A 68 -17.84 3.20 9.73
CA SER A 68 -18.92 3.35 10.72
C SER A 68 -19.22 4.79 11.14
N LYS A 69 -18.32 5.74 10.81
CA LYS A 69 -18.47 7.17 11.12
C LYS A 69 -19.08 7.97 9.96
N THR A 70 -19.33 7.32 8.82
CA THR A 70 -19.91 7.91 7.61
C THR A 70 -21.36 7.51 7.50
#